data_AF-A0A914FY41-F1
#
_entry.id   AF-A0A914FY41-F1
#
_cell.length_a   1.000
_cell.length_b   1.000
_cell.length_c   1.000
_cell.angle_alpha   90.00
_cell.angle_beta   90.00
_cell.angle_gamma   90.00
#
_symmetry.space_group_name_H-M   'P 1'
#
loop_
_entity.id
_entity.type
_entity.pdbx_description
1 polymer ?
#
loop_
_entity_poly.entity_id
_entity_poly.type
_entity_poly.pdbx_seq_one_letter_code
_entity_poly.pdbx_strand_id
1 'polypeptide(L)'
;LSEEGIVLSKYDSVSPGQIKAVVKEIAHIHAECIKAGKNEEWKNVFGKNQEVWAGMTDEFLQLIPAFIDLVSNKEKMAKDFNKIIDLAGNKDFHLWVASEAYKELGLPSVLVHGDLWNSNVFFLNDSNREASTDVLAFIDWQLVCEGSPAADITRYLLLDADGVVRRGIEPIIFGFYINCLRSEIPSISINETQMRKAYLLSFITQVLSLLIITVFNCKSLQNLISANEDIAINSAKKDKIILQAVHAIEDAAEFVEKELADIAKRFQKVV
;
A
#
# COMPACT_ATOMS: atom_id res chain seq x y z
N LEU A 1 14.87 20.42 -8.86
CA LEU A 1 13.79 19.42 -8.72
C LEU A 1 12.48 19.89 -9.34
N SER A 2 11.96 21.10 -9.05
CA SER A 2 10.64 21.53 -9.56
C SER A 2 10.54 21.81 -11.07
N GLU A 3 11.65 22.01 -11.78
CA GLU A 3 11.62 22.22 -13.24
C GLU A 3 11.59 20.91 -14.04
N GLU A 4 12.08 19.81 -13.45
CA GLU A 4 12.26 18.53 -14.14
C GLU A 4 11.28 17.44 -13.67
N GLY A 5 10.71 17.59 -12.47
CA GLY A 5 9.81 16.60 -11.92
C GLY A 5 8.50 17.15 -11.37
N ILE A 6 7.48 16.31 -11.41
CA ILE A 6 6.11 16.56 -10.97
C ILE A 6 5.63 15.45 -10.03
N VAL A 7 4.82 15.83 -9.06
CA VAL A 7 4.15 14.92 -8.12
C VAL A 7 2.70 14.79 -8.55
N LEU A 8 2.19 13.55 -8.59
CA LEU A 8 0.79 13.29 -8.91
C LEU A 8 -0.11 13.74 -7.76
N SER A 9 -1.31 14.23 -8.09
CA SER A 9 -2.26 14.59 -7.05
C SER A 9 -2.74 13.33 -6.33
N LYS A 10 -2.88 13.43 -5.00
CA LYS A 10 -3.38 12.34 -4.15
C LYS A 10 -4.83 11.90 -4.41
N TYR A 11 -5.54 12.59 -5.32
CA TYR A 11 -6.89 12.24 -5.75
C TYR A 11 -6.91 11.55 -7.12
N ASP A 12 -5.77 11.47 -7.78
CA ASP A 12 -5.64 10.88 -9.11
C ASP A 12 -5.15 9.44 -9.03
N SER A 13 -5.73 8.59 -9.89
CA SER A 13 -5.31 7.19 -9.95
C SER A 13 -4.07 7.13 -10.82
N VAL A 14 -3.06 6.40 -10.35
CA VAL A 14 -1.89 6.10 -11.16
C VAL A 14 -2.27 5.19 -12.33
N SER A 15 -1.53 5.31 -13.43
CA SER A 15 -1.67 4.41 -14.58
C SER A 15 -0.85 3.12 -14.39
N PRO A 16 -1.17 2.04 -15.12
CA PRO A 16 -0.34 0.84 -15.17
C PRO A 16 1.14 1.09 -15.51
N GLY A 17 1.42 2.10 -16.35
CA GLY A 17 2.79 2.49 -16.71
C GLY A 17 3.53 3.12 -15.54
N GLN A 18 2.90 4.05 -14.82
CA GLN A 18 3.47 4.67 -13.62
C GLN A 18 3.68 3.66 -12.49
N ILE A 19 2.75 2.73 -12.29
CA ILE A 19 2.93 1.63 -11.32
C ILE A 19 4.17 0.80 -11.65
N LYS A 20 4.35 0.41 -12.93
CA LYS A 20 5.53 -0.36 -13.34
C LYS A 20 6.82 0.46 -13.17
N ALA A 21 6.79 1.76 -13.43
CA ALA A 21 7.93 2.64 -13.22
C ALA A 21 8.34 2.67 -11.75
N VAL A 22 7.39 2.87 -10.85
CA VAL A 22 7.62 2.86 -9.40
C VAL A 22 8.12 1.49 -8.93
N VAL A 23 7.48 0.40 -9.36
CA VAL A 23 7.90 -0.96 -8.98
C VAL A 23 9.29 -1.32 -9.51
N LYS A 24 9.69 -0.79 -10.66
CA LYS A 24 11.05 -0.94 -11.20
C LYS A 24 12.08 -0.27 -10.28
N GLU A 25 11.83 0.97 -9.86
CA GLU A 25 12.74 1.67 -8.94
C GLU A 25 12.76 1.05 -7.53
N ILE A 26 11.60 0.57 -7.04
CA ILE A 26 11.55 -0.25 -5.81
C ILE A 26 12.44 -1.48 -5.96
N ALA A 27 12.34 -2.21 -7.08
CA ALA A 27 13.17 -3.39 -7.33
C ALA A 27 14.67 -3.05 -7.38
N HIS A 28 15.03 -1.90 -7.93
CA HIS A 28 16.42 -1.41 -7.95
C HIS A 28 16.94 -1.16 -6.53
N ILE A 29 16.20 -0.41 -5.71
CA ILE A 29 16.56 -0.12 -4.31
C ILE A 29 16.67 -1.42 -3.50
N HIS A 30 15.71 -2.34 -3.66
CA HIS A 30 15.75 -3.64 -3.03
C HIS A 30 16.97 -4.47 -3.49
N ALA A 31 17.36 -4.39 -4.78
CA ALA A 31 18.53 -5.08 -5.28
C ALA A 31 19.82 -4.57 -4.63
N GLU A 32 20.02 -3.25 -4.58
CA GLU A 32 21.17 -2.63 -3.91
C GLU A 32 21.23 -3.00 -2.42
N CYS A 33 20.08 -2.99 -1.75
CA CYS A 33 19.93 -3.39 -0.37
C CYS A 33 20.33 -4.86 -0.14
N ILE A 34 19.87 -5.79 -0.98
CA ILE A 34 20.22 -7.21 -0.89
C ILE A 34 21.72 -7.44 -1.17
N LYS A 35 22.29 -6.72 -2.16
CA LYS A 35 23.72 -6.80 -2.49
C LYS A 35 24.58 -6.30 -1.31
N ALA A 36 24.22 -5.16 -0.71
CA ALA A 36 24.89 -4.58 0.45
C ALA A 36 24.71 -5.42 1.72
N GLY A 37 23.57 -6.08 1.88
CA GLY A 37 23.24 -6.93 3.02
C GLY A 37 24.17 -8.12 3.25
N LYS A 38 25.05 -8.46 2.28
CA LYS A 38 26.15 -9.41 2.48
C LYS A 38 27.15 -8.97 3.56
N ASN A 39 27.22 -7.67 3.85
CA ASN A 39 28.04 -7.09 4.90
C ASN A 39 27.21 -6.68 6.14
N GLU A 40 25.88 -6.91 6.11
CA GLU A 40 24.90 -6.57 7.16
C GLU A 40 24.84 -5.10 7.62
N GLU A 41 25.56 -4.19 6.96
CA GLU A 41 25.77 -2.80 7.41
C GLU A 41 24.50 -1.96 7.56
N TRP A 42 23.42 -2.28 6.84
CA TRP A 42 22.15 -1.53 6.89
C TRP A 42 21.09 -2.18 7.79
N LYS A 43 21.26 -3.46 8.17
CA LYS A 43 20.29 -4.18 9.01
C LYS A 43 20.30 -3.62 10.42
N ASN A 44 19.14 -3.54 11.06
CA ASN A 44 18.97 -2.96 12.41
C ASN A 44 19.43 -1.48 12.55
N VAL A 45 19.77 -0.79 11.46
CA VAL A 45 20.12 0.65 11.49
C VAL A 45 18.87 1.51 11.56
N PHE A 46 17.79 1.06 10.92
CA PHE A 46 16.53 1.77 10.84
C PHE A 46 15.61 1.43 12.00
N GLY A 47 14.83 2.42 12.44
CA GLY A 47 13.84 2.23 13.49
C GLY A 47 12.77 1.22 13.14
N LYS A 48 12.07 0.72 14.16
CA LYS A 48 10.93 -0.20 14.03
C LYS A 48 9.65 0.54 13.62
N ASN A 49 9.71 1.36 12.57
CA ASN A 49 8.61 2.24 12.16
C ASN A 49 7.31 1.49 11.80
N GLN A 50 7.39 0.27 11.27
CA GLN A 50 6.19 -0.57 11.06
C GLN A 50 5.53 -1.02 12.38
N GLU A 51 6.29 -1.15 13.48
CA GLU A 51 5.71 -1.46 14.79
C GLU A 51 4.92 -0.28 15.36
N VAL A 52 5.28 0.96 14.98
CA VAL A 52 4.51 2.17 15.34
C VAL A 52 3.13 2.11 14.71
N TRP A 53 3.04 1.78 13.42
CA TRP A 53 1.75 1.61 12.74
C TRP A 53 0.92 0.47 13.34
N ALA A 54 1.54 -0.67 13.68
CA ALA A 54 0.86 -1.75 14.40
C ALA A 54 0.31 -1.28 15.76
N GLY A 55 1.01 -0.35 16.42
CA GLY A 55 0.58 0.29 17.66
C GLY A 55 -0.65 1.18 17.52
N MET A 56 -0.98 1.65 16.31
CA MET A 56 -2.13 2.53 16.03
C MET A 56 -3.40 1.76 15.63
N THR A 57 -3.39 0.44 15.72
CA THR A 57 -4.51 -0.41 15.28
C THR A 57 -5.82 -0.03 15.97
N ASP A 58 -5.81 0.26 17.28
CA ASP A 58 -7.02 0.59 18.03
C ASP A 58 -7.64 1.92 17.57
N GLU A 59 -6.81 2.94 17.32
CA GLU A 59 -7.22 4.23 16.76
C GLU A 59 -7.82 4.05 15.36
N PHE A 60 -7.28 3.11 14.58
CA PHE A 60 -7.74 2.83 13.23
C PHE A 60 -9.15 2.21 13.24
N LEU A 61 -9.38 1.29 14.17
CA LEU A 61 -10.68 0.64 14.37
C LEU A 61 -11.78 1.64 14.76
N GLN A 62 -11.45 2.66 15.54
CA GLN A 62 -12.41 3.70 15.95
C GLN A 62 -12.98 4.52 14.78
N LEU A 63 -12.32 4.51 13.62
CA LEU A 63 -12.76 5.26 12.44
C LEU A 63 -13.68 4.46 11.51
N ILE A 64 -13.86 3.16 11.74
CA ILE A 64 -14.76 2.31 10.95
C ILE A 64 -16.19 2.87 10.88
N PRO A 65 -16.85 3.28 11.99
CA PRO A 65 -18.20 3.82 11.94
C PRO A 65 -18.30 5.08 11.07
N ALA A 66 -17.32 5.98 11.19
CA ALA A 66 -17.27 7.20 10.39
C ALA A 66 -17.12 6.89 8.90
N PHE A 67 -16.35 5.87 8.53
CA PHE A 67 -16.24 5.43 7.15
C PHE A 67 -17.54 4.76 6.65
N ILE A 68 -18.17 3.91 7.45
CA ILE A 68 -19.47 3.29 7.12
C ILE A 68 -20.53 4.37 6.84
N ASP A 69 -20.48 5.51 7.55
CA ASP A 69 -21.40 6.61 7.30
C ASP A 69 -21.18 7.34 5.96
N LEU A 70 -19.99 7.22 5.36
CA LEU A 70 -19.68 7.80 4.05
C LEU A 70 -20.17 6.96 2.87
N VAL A 71 -20.34 5.64 3.05
CA VAL A 71 -20.66 4.74 1.93
C VAL A 71 -22.17 4.57 1.72
N SER A 72 -22.58 4.37 0.47
CA SER A 72 -24.00 4.21 0.14
C SER A 72 -24.60 2.90 0.64
N ASN A 73 -23.84 1.79 0.59
CA ASN A 73 -24.30 0.47 1.03
C ASN A 73 -23.66 0.07 2.37
N LYS A 74 -24.20 0.63 3.46
CA LYS A 74 -23.68 0.41 4.82
C LYS A 74 -23.74 -1.04 5.27
N GLU A 75 -24.81 -1.75 4.95
CA GLU A 75 -24.99 -3.15 5.36
C GLU A 75 -23.94 -4.06 4.71
N LYS A 76 -23.70 -3.91 3.40
CA LYS A 76 -22.64 -4.65 2.72
C LYS A 76 -21.27 -4.32 3.31
N MET A 77 -20.98 -3.04 3.52
CA MET A 77 -19.71 -2.61 4.06
C MET A 77 -19.45 -3.16 5.47
N ALA A 78 -20.46 -3.19 6.33
CA ALA A 78 -20.37 -3.81 7.65
C ALA A 78 -20.07 -5.32 7.56
N LYS A 79 -20.69 -6.03 6.61
CA LYS A 79 -20.39 -7.45 6.37
C LYS A 79 -18.96 -7.66 5.89
N ASP A 80 -18.46 -6.81 5.00
CA ASP A 80 -17.09 -6.90 4.50
C ASP A 80 -16.06 -6.60 5.61
N PHE A 81 -16.32 -5.61 6.48
CA PHE A 81 -15.49 -5.38 7.68
C PHE A 81 -15.45 -6.59 8.60
N ASN A 82 -16.60 -7.21 8.88
CA ASN A 82 -16.64 -8.39 9.76
C ASN A 82 -15.78 -9.55 9.26
N LYS A 83 -15.55 -9.65 7.94
CA LYS A 83 -14.68 -10.68 7.36
C LYS A 83 -13.20 -10.41 7.62
N ILE A 84 -12.79 -9.14 7.67
CA ILE A 84 -11.38 -8.77 7.77
C ILE A 84 -10.94 -8.40 9.19
N ILE A 85 -11.89 -8.07 10.08
CA ILE A 85 -11.61 -7.43 11.38
C ILE A 85 -10.72 -8.27 12.29
N ASP A 86 -10.85 -9.60 12.25
CA ASP A 86 -10.05 -10.51 13.08
C ASP A 86 -8.56 -10.47 12.73
N LEU A 87 -8.21 -10.11 11.49
CA LEU A 87 -6.83 -9.91 11.06
C LEU A 87 -6.45 -8.43 11.09
N ALA A 88 -7.23 -7.59 10.40
CA ALA A 88 -6.95 -6.16 10.26
C ALA A 88 -6.95 -5.42 11.61
N GLY A 89 -7.71 -5.89 12.59
CA GLY A 89 -7.74 -5.36 13.96
C GLY A 89 -6.80 -6.07 14.94
N ASN A 90 -5.96 -7.01 14.50
CA ASN A 90 -5.13 -7.81 15.40
C ASN A 90 -3.67 -7.33 15.42
N LYS A 91 -3.26 -6.71 16.52
CA LYS A 91 -1.91 -6.18 16.71
C LYS A 91 -0.79 -7.23 16.51
N ASP A 92 -1.00 -8.46 16.97
CA ASP A 92 0.00 -9.53 16.80
C ASP A 92 0.13 -9.95 15.33
N PHE A 93 -0.98 -9.94 14.59
CA PHE A 93 -0.95 -10.14 13.14
C PHE A 93 -0.15 -9.03 12.45
N HIS A 94 -0.40 -7.76 12.78
CA HIS A 94 0.37 -6.64 12.23
C HIS A 94 1.86 -6.73 12.53
N LEU A 95 2.22 -7.00 13.78
CA LEU A 95 3.62 -7.18 14.20
C LEU A 95 4.28 -8.35 13.45
N TRP A 96 3.59 -9.48 13.34
CA TRP A 96 4.09 -10.65 12.61
C TRP A 96 4.29 -10.35 11.12
N VAL A 97 3.36 -9.68 10.45
CA VAL A 97 3.48 -9.28 9.04
C VAL A 97 4.68 -8.35 8.83
N ALA A 98 4.87 -7.38 9.73
CA ALA A 98 5.95 -6.41 9.65
C ALA A 98 7.35 -7.04 9.83
N SER A 99 7.47 -8.05 10.70
CA SER A 99 8.78 -8.53 11.15
C SER A 99 9.16 -9.93 10.66
N GLU A 100 8.21 -10.86 10.54
CA GLU A 100 8.50 -12.29 10.40
C GLU A 100 7.85 -12.95 9.17
N ALA A 101 6.67 -12.50 8.73
CA ALA A 101 5.91 -13.20 7.70
C ALA A 101 6.67 -13.38 6.38
N TYR A 102 7.39 -12.35 5.92
CA TYR A 102 8.16 -12.44 4.69
C TYR A 102 9.35 -13.40 4.82
N LYS A 103 9.95 -13.53 6.02
CA LYS A 103 11.02 -14.49 6.30
C LYS A 103 10.47 -15.92 6.29
N GLU A 104 9.31 -16.15 6.89
CA GLU A 104 8.60 -17.45 6.84
C GLU A 104 8.27 -17.85 5.39
N LEU A 105 8.01 -16.88 4.51
CA LEU A 105 7.80 -17.09 3.08
C LEU A 105 9.10 -17.30 2.28
N GLY A 106 10.27 -17.19 2.91
CA GLY A 106 11.58 -17.31 2.25
C GLY A 106 11.93 -16.09 1.37
N LEU A 107 11.33 -14.94 1.63
CA LEU A 107 11.69 -13.68 0.97
C LEU A 107 12.84 -12.99 1.71
N PRO A 108 13.73 -12.28 0.99
CA PRO A 108 14.78 -11.51 1.63
C PRO A 108 14.18 -10.33 2.39
N SER A 109 14.89 -9.92 3.43
CA SER A 109 14.67 -8.62 4.06
C SER A 109 15.20 -7.50 3.17
N VAL A 110 14.45 -6.41 3.07
CA VAL A 110 14.80 -5.25 2.24
C VAL A 110 14.53 -3.94 2.98
N LEU A 111 15.04 -2.85 2.42
CA LEU A 111 14.73 -1.49 2.84
C LEU A 111 13.34 -1.11 2.30
N VAL A 112 12.42 -0.85 3.22
CA VAL A 112 11.05 -0.40 2.94
C VAL A 112 10.98 1.09 3.20
N HIS A 113 10.47 1.86 2.24
CA HIS A 113 10.21 3.30 2.37
C HIS A 113 9.20 3.59 3.48
N GLY A 114 8.13 2.79 3.57
CA GLY A 114 7.17 2.80 4.67
C GLY A 114 6.09 3.88 4.55
N ASP A 115 6.39 4.98 3.87
CA ASP A 115 5.42 6.00 3.46
C ASP A 115 5.39 6.25 1.94
N LEU A 116 5.35 5.20 1.12
CA LEU A 116 5.29 5.37 -0.33
C LEU A 116 3.85 5.61 -0.82
N TRP A 117 3.61 6.78 -1.41
CA TRP A 117 2.36 7.18 -2.07
C TRP A 117 2.65 8.29 -3.09
N ASN A 118 1.67 8.70 -3.90
CA ASN A 118 1.87 9.67 -5.00
C ASN A 118 2.60 10.94 -4.56
N SER A 119 2.29 11.47 -3.38
CA SER A 119 2.91 12.69 -2.85
C SER A 119 4.43 12.57 -2.60
N ASN A 120 4.93 11.33 -2.50
CA ASN A 120 6.32 11.00 -2.21
C ASN A 120 7.07 10.43 -3.44
N VAL A 121 6.44 10.44 -4.62
CA VAL A 121 7.03 10.04 -5.89
C VAL A 121 7.08 11.23 -6.84
N PHE A 122 8.30 11.62 -7.23
CA PHE A 122 8.51 12.55 -8.34
C PHE A 122 8.63 11.76 -9.64
N PHE A 123 7.79 12.10 -10.62
CA PHE A 123 7.91 11.64 -12.00
C PHE A 123 8.63 12.70 -12.83
N LEU A 124 9.38 12.29 -13.85
CA LEU A 124 9.88 13.21 -14.87
C LEU A 124 8.71 13.84 -15.64
N ASN A 125 8.89 15.08 -16.07
CA ASN A 125 7.96 15.75 -16.98
C ASN A 125 8.05 15.15 -18.39
N ASP A 126 6.90 14.88 -19.01
CA ASP A 126 6.81 14.58 -20.44
C ASP A 126 6.93 15.86 -21.30
N SER A 127 6.83 15.74 -22.62
CA SER A 127 6.90 16.89 -23.53
C SER A 127 5.81 17.93 -23.32
N ASN A 128 4.71 17.59 -22.62
CA ASN A 128 3.59 18.47 -22.29
C ASN A 128 3.67 19.01 -20.85
N ARG A 129 4.74 18.70 -20.11
CA ARG A 129 4.89 19.00 -18.66
C ARG A 129 3.90 18.27 -17.77
N GLU A 130 3.42 17.11 -18.22
CA GLU A 130 2.62 16.19 -17.43
C GLU A 130 3.52 15.07 -16.87
N ALA A 131 3.01 14.33 -15.88
CA ALA A 131 3.76 13.22 -15.28
C ALA A 131 3.98 12.09 -16.28
N SER A 132 5.25 11.79 -16.58
CA SER A 132 5.63 10.66 -17.43
C SER A 132 5.53 9.31 -16.69
N THR A 133 6.02 8.25 -17.33
CA THR A 133 6.23 6.92 -16.72
C THR A 133 7.68 6.69 -16.31
N ASP A 134 8.44 7.75 -16.05
CA ASP A 134 9.80 7.67 -15.55
C ASP A 134 9.85 8.33 -14.16
N VAL A 135 10.33 7.58 -13.17
CA VAL A 135 10.49 8.08 -11.81
C VAL A 135 11.80 8.86 -11.72
N LEU A 136 11.72 10.10 -11.24
CA LEU A 136 12.86 10.96 -10.96
C LEU A 136 13.44 10.66 -9.56
N ALA A 137 12.58 10.56 -8.55
CA ALA A 137 13.01 10.33 -7.17
C ALA A 137 11.87 9.85 -6.26
N PHE A 138 12.25 9.08 -5.24
CA PHE A 138 11.44 8.90 -4.03
C PHE A 138 11.94 9.83 -2.93
N ILE A 139 11.03 10.50 -2.24
CA ILE A 139 11.33 11.46 -1.18
C ILE A 139 10.58 11.10 0.10
N ASP A 140 10.93 11.77 1.21
CA ASP A 140 10.26 11.59 2.51
C ASP A 140 10.40 10.18 3.10
N TRP A 141 11.66 9.77 3.28
CA TRP A 141 12.07 8.50 3.88
C TRP A 141 11.89 8.44 5.40
N GLN A 142 11.01 9.26 6.00
CA GLN A 142 10.90 9.37 7.46
C GLN A 142 10.42 8.08 8.15
N LEU A 143 9.72 7.21 7.41
CA LEU A 143 9.20 5.92 7.91
C LEU A 143 10.02 4.72 7.43
N VAL A 144 11.23 4.96 6.92
CA VAL A 144 12.12 3.90 6.43
C VAL A 144 12.33 2.82 7.49
N CYS A 145 12.26 1.55 7.09
CA CYS A 145 12.48 0.42 7.99
C CYS A 145 12.96 -0.82 7.22
N GLU A 146 13.34 -1.84 7.99
CA GLU A 146 13.54 -3.18 7.48
C GLU A 146 12.17 -3.88 7.32
N GLY A 147 11.95 -4.60 6.22
CA GLY A 147 10.68 -5.31 6.04
C GLY A 147 10.53 -6.13 4.77
N SER A 148 9.26 -6.43 4.45
CA SER A 148 8.86 -7.24 3.30
C SER A 148 9.06 -6.53 1.96
N PRO A 149 9.56 -7.20 0.92
CA PRO A 149 9.65 -6.63 -0.43
C PRO A 149 8.30 -6.33 -1.08
N ALA A 150 7.20 -6.83 -0.50
CA ALA A 150 5.85 -6.50 -0.95
C ALA A 150 5.28 -5.24 -0.30
N ALA A 151 5.89 -4.71 0.76
CA ALA A 151 5.27 -3.67 1.60
C ALA A 151 4.95 -2.38 0.83
N ASP A 152 5.95 -1.79 0.16
CA ASP A 152 5.78 -0.55 -0.60
C ASP A 152 4.97 -0.74 -1.88
N ILE A 153 5.12 -1.90 -2.55
CA ILE A 153 4.29 -2.25 -3.72
C ILE A 153 2.81 -2.27 -3.30
N THR A 154 2.52 -2.91 -2.18
CA THR A 154 1.16 -2.97 -1.63
C THR A 154 0.64 -1.59 -1.29
N ARG A 155 1.45 -0.79 -0.58
CA ARG A 155 1.09 0.56 -0.17
C ARG A 155 0.72 1.42 -1.37
N TYR A 156 1.58 1.43 -2.39
CA TYR A 156 1.39 2.24 -3.58
C TYR A 156 0.15 1.81 -4.38
N LEU A 157 -0.07 0.51 -4.56
CA LEU A 157 -1.28 0.00 -5.20
C LEU A 157 -2.55 0.33 -4.41
N LEU A 158 -2.49 0.28 -3.09
CA LEU A 158 -3.65 0.51 -2.24
C LEU A 158 -4.03 2.00 -2.18
N LEU A 159 -3.04 2.88 -2.02
CA LEU A 159 -3.25 4.32 -1.82
C LEU A 159 -3.44 5.09 -3.12
N ASP A 160 -2.82 4.67 -4.22
CA ASP A 160 -2.77 5.49 -5.44
C ASP A 160 -3.41 4.84 -6.67
N ALA A 161 -3.68 3.54 -6.68
CA ALA A 161 -4.41 2.89 -7.77
C ALA A 161 -5.89 2.70 -7.38
N ASP A 162 -6.79 3.17 -8.24
CA ASP A 162 -8.21 2.88 -8.10
C ASP A 162 -8.50 1.38 -8.32
N GLY A 163 -9.72 0.95 -7.97
CA GLY A 163 -10.08 -0.47 -8.03
C GLY A 163 -10.00 -1.09 -9.42
N VAL A 164 -10.16 -0.31 -10.49
CA VAL A 164 -10.05 -0.84 -11.87
C VAL A 164 -8.59 -1.07 -12.20
N VAL A 165 -7.73 -0.07 -11.96
CA VAL A 165 -6.30 -0.18 -12.24
C VAL A 165 -5.66 -1.25 -11.37
N ARG A 166 -5.95 -1.26 -10.06
CA ARG A 166 -5.37 -2.19 -9.09
C ARG A 166 -5.68 -3.65 -9.46
N ARG A 167 -6.96 -3.99 -9.64
CA ARG A 167 -7.38 -5.35 -10.04
C ARG A 167 -6.82 -5.75 -11.41
N GLY A 168 -6.61 -4.79 -12.31
CA GLY A 168 -6.01 -5.02 -13.63
C GLY A 168 -4.51 -5.30 -13.60
N ILE A 169 -3.75 -4.68 -12.69
CA ILE A 169 -2.29 -4.80 -12.62
C ILE A 169 -1.82 -5.95 -11.71
N GLU A 170 -2.59 -6.26 -10.65
CA GLU A 170 -2.25 -7.30 -9.67
C GLU A 170 -1.79 -8.64 -10.28
N PRO A 171 -2.44 -9.19 -11.34
CA PRO A 171 -2.03 -10.47 -11.92
C PRO A 171 -0.64 -10.48 -12.55
N ILE A 172 -0.06 -9.32 -12.87
CA ILE A 172 1.21 -9.23 -13.60
C ILE A 172 2.33 -8.54 -12.82
N ILE A 173 2.00 -7.80 -11.76
CA ILE A 173 2.97 -6.91 -11.10
C ILE A 173 4.07 -7.67 -10.36
N PHE A 174 3.77 -8.85 -9.80
CA PHE A 174 4.76 -9.66 -9.09
C PHE A 174 5.79 -10.27 -10.06
N GLY A 175 5.33 -10.81 -11.19
CA GLY A 175 6.24 -11.27 -12.24
C GLY A 175 7.11 -10.14 -12.77
N PHE A 176 6.54 -8.94 -12.95
CA PHE A 176 7.30 -7.76 -13.36
C PHE A 176 8.38 -7.37 -12.33
N TYR A 177 8.02 -7.27 -11.04
CA TYR A 177 8.96 -6.99 -9.95
C TYR A 177 10.11 -8.02 -9.92
N ILE A 178 9.78 -9.30 -9.97
CA ILE A 178 10.78 -10.39 -9.93
C ILE A 178 11.72 -10.32 -11.13
N ASN A 179 11.22 -9.99 -12.33
CA ASN A 179 12.05 -9.83 -13.51
C ASN A 179 13.00 -8.64 -13.38
N CYS A 180 12.54 -7.52 -12.84
CA CYS A 180 13.41 -6.37 -12.54
C CYS A 180 14.50 -6.77 -11.55
N LEU A 181 14.13 -7.43 -10.45
CA LEU A 181 15.09 -7.86 -9.43
C LEU A 181 16.12 -8.87 -9.98
N ARG A 182 15.70 -9.82 -10.82
CA ARG A 182 16.58 -10.80 -11.47
C ARG A 182 17.52 -10.20 -12.50
N SER A 183 17.14 -9.08 -13.12
CA SER A 183 18.03 -8.36 -14.04
C SER A 183 19.26 -7.81 -13.30
N GLU A 184 19.13 -7.55 -11.99
CA GLU A 184 20.20 -7.04 -11.14
C GLU A 184 20.87 -8.11 -10.27
N ILE A 185 20.11 -9.14 -9.89
CA ILE A 185 20.58 -10.25 -9.06
C ILE A 185 20.12 -11.57 -9.72
N PRO A 186 20.84 -12.08 -10.74
CA PRO A 186 20.42 -13.28 -11.46
C PRO A 186 20.26 -14.53 -10.57
N SER A 187 20.93 -14.57 -9.42
CA SER A 187 20.87 -15.68 -8.46
C SER A 187 19.71 -15.61 -7.47
N ILE A 188 18.87 -14.57 -7.50
CA ILE A 188 17.77 -14.42 -6.52
C ILE A 188 16.71 -15.51 -6.72
N SER A 189 16.44 -16.25 -5.64
CA SER A 189 15.50 -17.38 -5.66
C SER A 189 14.18 -17.02 -4.97
N ILE A 190 13.41 -16.13 -5.60
CA ILE A 190 12.03 -15.79 -5.21
C ILE A 190 11.04 -16.12 -6.33
N ASN A 191 9.77 -16.32 -6.01
CA ASN A 191 8.70 -16.61 -6.97
C ASN A 191 7.41 -15.79 -6.71
N GLU A 192 6.51 -15.80 -7.69
CA GLU A 192 5.27 -15.02 -7.65
C GLU A 192 4.34 -15.44 -6.51
N THR A 193 4.28 -16.74 -6.15
CA THR A 193 3.46 -17.23 -5.04
C THR A 193 3.89 -16.62 -3.71
N GLN A 194 5.21 -16.56 -3.45
CA GLN A 194 5.77 -15.93 -2.25
C GLN A 194 5.44 -14.44 -2.20
N MET A 195 5.70 -13.72 -3.30
CA MET A 195 5.40 -12.28 -3.40
C MET A 195 3.92 -12.00 -3.24
N ARG A 196 3.05 -12.82 -3.84
CA ARG A 196 1.60 -12.67 -3.74
C ARG A 196 1.13 -12.90 -2.31
N LYS A 197 1.57 -13.95 -1.62
CA LYS A 197 1.19 -14.15 -0.21
C LYS A 197 1.68 -12.99 0.66
N ALA A 198 2.89 -12.49 0.45
CA ALA A 198 3.41 -11.32 1.18
C ALA A 198 2.62 -10.03 0.88
N TYR A 199 2.17 -9.84 -0.36
CA TYR A 199 1.28 -8.74 -0.76
C TYR A 199 -0.06 -8.84 -0.04
N LEU A 200 -0.73 -10.00 -0.08
CA LEU A 200 -2.03 -10.20 0.58
C LEU A 200 -1.94 -9.89 2.08
N LEU A 201 -0.89 -10.36 2.75
CA LEU A 201 -0.66 -10.07 4.17
C LEU A 201 -0.46 -8.58 4.42
N SER A 202 0.38 -7.92 3.62
CA SER A 202 0.60 -6.46 3.70
C SER A 202 -0.67 -5.67 3.37
N PHE A 203 -1.56 -6.21 2.54
CA PHE A 203 -2.79 -5.54 2.14
C PHE A 203 -3.74 -5.44 3.33
N ILE A 204 -3.92 -6.54 4.06
CA ILE A 204 -4.79 -6.58 5.23
C ILE A 204 -4.28 -5.65 6.35
N THR A 205 -2.95 -5.52 6.53
CA THR A 205 -2.42 -4.58 7.53
C THR A 205 -2.60 -3.12 7.12
N GLN A 206 -2.58 -2.82 5.81
CA GLN A 206 -2.61 -1.44 5.32
C GLN A 206 -4.01 -0.93 4.93
N VAL A 207 -5.01 -1.81 4.76
CA VAL A 207 -6.37 -1.42 4.36
C VAL A 207 -7.03 -0.45 5.36
N LEU A 208 -6.73 -0.58 6.65
CA LEU A 208 -7.21 0.37 7.66
C LEU A 208 -6.54 1.74 7.55
N SER A 209 -5.28 1.82 7.12
CA SER A 209 -4.64 3.12 6.86
C SER A 209 -5.32 3.88 5.71
N LEU A 210 -5.71 3.18 4.64
CA LEU A 210 -6.48 3.77 3.54
C LEU A 210 -7.83 4.33 4.02
N LEU A 211 -8.52 3.61 4.91
CA LEU A 211 -9.79 4.06 5.49
C LEU A 211 -9.63 5.42 6.17
N ILE A 212 -8.57 5.57 6.96
CA ILE A 212 -8.30 6.78 7.74
C ILE A 212 -8.00 7.95 6.83
N ILE A 213 -7.10 7.73 5.88
CA ILE A 213 -6.76 8.71 4.85
C ILE A 213 -8.03 9.15 4.12
N THR A 214 -8.93 8.22 3.81
CA THR A 214 -10.20 8.50 3.14
C THR A 214 -11.13 9.35 4.00
N VAL A 215 -11.32 9.00 5.28
CA VAL A 215 -12.17 9.77 6.22
C VAL A 215 -11.64 11.21 6.38
N PHE A 216 -10.33 11.38 6.59
CA PHE A 216 -9.71 12.70 6.72
C PHE A 216 -9.81 13.51 5.43
N ASN A 217 -9.49 12.93 4.28
CA ASN A 217 -9.59 13.61 2.99
C ASN A 217 -11.05 13.97 2.65
N CYS A 218 -12.02 13.12 2.98
CA CYS A 218 -13.45 13.44 2.82
C CYS A 218 -13.85 14.65 3.65
N LYS A 219 -13.36 14.76 4.90
CA LYS A 219 -13.61 15.92 5.76
C LYS A 219 -12.97 17.19 5.18
N SER A 220 -11.73 17.10 4.71
CA SER A 220 -11.05 18.23 4.05
C SER A 220 -11.81 18.69 2.81
N LEU A 221 -12.22 17.77 1.93
CA LEU A 221 -13.00 18.09 0.73
C LEU A 221 -14.37 18.68 1.10
N GLN A 222 -15.03 18.17 2.15
CA GLN A 222 -16.29 18.71 2.63
C GLN A 222 -16.18 20.14 3.14
N ASN A 223 -15.04 20.52 3.73
CA ASN A 223 -14.80 21.90 4.13
C ASN A 223 -14.68 22.83 2.91
N LEU A 224 -13.97 22.42 1.86
CA LEU A 224 -13.85 23.18 0.61
C LEU A 224 -15.21 23.34 -0.09
N ILE A 225 -16.00 22.27 -0.15
CA ILE A 225 -17.36 22.29 -0.71
C ILE A 225 -18.24 23.28 0.07
N SER A 226 -18.19 23.24 1.41
CA SER A 226 -18.95 24.14 2.27
C SER A 226 -18.52 25.61 2.13
N ALA A 227 -17.29 25.85 1.70
CA ALA A 227 -16.76 27.18 1.37
C ALA A 227 -17.12 27.65 -0.06
N ASN A 228 -17.91 26.88 -0.82
CA ASN A 228 -18.26 27.11 -2.22
C ASN A 228 -17.06 27.09 -3.19
N GLU A 229 -15.99 26.38 -2.84
CA GLU A 229 -14.80 26.23 -3.70
C GLU A 229 -14.93 25.00 -4.60
N ASP A 230 -14.89 25.21 -5.92
CA ASP A 230 -14.89 24.16 -6.96
C ASP A 230 -15.82 22.98 -6.65
N ILE A 231 -17.07 23.28 -6.24
CA ILE A 231 -18.00 22.33 -5.63
C ILE A 231 -18.11 21.03 -6.42
N ALA A 232 -18.24 21.12 -7.74
CA ALA A 232 -18.39 19.95 -8.62
C ALA A 232 -17.14 19.08 -8.64
N ILE A 233 -15.96 19.68 -8.71
CA ILE A 233 -14.67 18.98 -8.73
C ILE A 233 -14.41 18.33 -7.36
N ASN A 234 -14.62 19.06 -6.26
CA ASN A 234 -14.36 18.55 -4.92
C ASN A 234 -15.36 17.45 -4.51
N SER A 235 -16.61 17.54 -4.97
CA SER A 235 -17.59 16.45 -4.81
C SER A 235 -17.15 15.20 -5.58
N ALA A 236 -16.74 15.34 -6.85
CA ALA A 236 -16.27 14.21 -7.64
C ALA A 236 -15.01 13.55 -7.05
N LYS A 237 -14.06 14.35 -6.53
CA LYS A 237 -12.88 13.84 -5.79
C LYS A 237 -13.29 13.04 -4.56
N LYS A 238 -14.29 13.51 -3.81
CA LYS A 238 -14.80 12.84 -2.60
C LYS A 238 -15.42 11.49 -2.95
N ASP A 239 -16.26 11.44 -3.99
CA ASP A 239 -16.88 10.19 -4.46
C ASP A 239 -15.82 9.18 -4.91
N LYS A 240 -14.80 9.65 -5.63
CA LYS A 240 -13.70 8.81 -6.12
C LYS A 240 -12.91 8.15 -4.99
N ILE A 241 -12.49 8.90 -3.96
CA ILE A 241 -11.72 8.33 -2.85
C ILE A 241 -12.55 7.38 -1.98
N ILE A 242 -13.86 7.66 -1.83
CA ILE A 242 -14.78 6.73 -1.14
C ILE A 242 -14.85 5.43 -1.92
N LEU A 243 -15.04 5.49 -3.24
CA LEU A 243 -15.15 4.31 -4.09
C LEU A 243 -13.85 3.48 -4.09
N GLN A 244 -12.69 4.13 -4.10
CA GLN A 244 -11.40 3.44 -3.99
C GLN A 244 -11.28 2.64 -2.69
N ALA A 245 -11.65 3.25 -1.56
CA ALA A 245 -11.63 2.59 -0.25
C ALA A 245 -12.66 1.45 -0.16
N VAL A 246 -13.86 1.64 -0.73
CA VAL A 246 -14.87 0.58 -0.84
C VAL A 246 -14.29 -0.63 -1.57
N HIS A 247 -13.74 -0.44 -2.77
CA HIS A 247 -13.16 -1.54 -3.54
C HIS A 247 -12.01 -2.23 -2.79
N ALA A 248 -11.17 -1.47 -2.08
CA ALA A 248 -10.08 -2.06 -1.30
C ALA A 248 -10.59 -2.95 -0.14
N ILE A 249 -11.65 -2.55 0.55
CA ILE A 249 -12.24 -3.36 1.62
C ILE A 249 -12.91 -4.61 1.06
N GLU A 250 -13.54 -4.51 -0.11
CA GLU A 250 -14.08 -5.68 -0.83
C GLU A 250 -12.98 -6.66 -1.23
N ASP A 251 -11.87 -6.15 -1.78
CA ASP A 251 -10.70 -6.95 -2.15
C ASP A 251 -10.13 -7.65 -0.90
N ALA A 252 -9.94 -6.91 0.20
CA ALA A 252 -9.47 -7.47 1.47
C ALA A 252 -10.39 -8.58 1.99
N ALA A 253 -11.70 -8.37 1.95
CA ALA A 253 -12.68 -9.37 2.38
C ALA A 253 -12.59 -10.65 1.56
N GLU A 254 -12.45 -10.53 0.23
CA GLU A 254 -12.27 -11.66 -0.67
C GLU A 254 -10.95 -12.40 -0.40
N PHE A 255 -9.86 -11.67 -0.19
CA PHE A 255 -8.55 -12.25 0.13
C PHE A 255 -8.58 -13.04 1.44
N VAL A 256 -9.23 -12.52 2.48
CA VAL A 256 -9.36 -13.23 3.76
C VAL A 256 -10.15 -14.52 3.59
N GLU A 257 -11.29 -14.47 2.90
CA GLU A 257 -12.15 -15.64 2.73
C GLU A 257 -11.52 -16.73 1.85
N LYS A 258 -10.88 -16.36 0.75
CA LYS A 258 -10.41 -17.32 -0.26
C LYS A 258 -8.98 -17.78 -0.05
N GLU A 259 -8.13 -16.94 0.56
CA GLU A 259 -6.67 -17.10 0.41
C GLU A 259 -5.87 -16.97 1.71
N LEU A 260 -6.46 -16.36 2.73
CA LEU A 260 -5.88 -16.21 4.06
C LEU A 260 -6.72 -16.90 5.14
N ALA A 261 -7.63 -17.81 4.79
CA ALA A 261 -8.47 -18.52 5.75
C ALA A 261 -7.65 -19.36 6.76
N ASP A 262 -6.50 -19.87 6.35
CA ASP A 262 -5.53 -20.56 7.22
C ASP A 262 -4.87 -19.60 8.21
N ILE A 263 -4.49 -18.41 7.74
CA ILE A 263 -3.89 -17.35 8.55
C ILE A 263 -4.92 -16.76 9.51
N ALA A 264 -6.16 -16.56 9.07
CA ALA A 264 -7.27 -16.11 9.93
C ALA A 264 -7.44 -17.05 11.13
N LYS A 265 -7.40 -18.37 10.92
CA LYS A 265 -7.45 -19.36 12.02
C LYS A 265 -6.25 -19.26 12.97
N ARG A 266 -5.05 -18.95 12.47
CA ARG A 266 -3.84 -18.76 13.31
C ARG A 266 -4.00 -17.59 14.28
N PHE A 267 -4.71 -16.54 13.88
CA PHE A 267 -4.84 -15.29 14.64
C PHE A 267 -6.24 -15.06 15.22
N GLN A 268 -7.17 -16.02 15.06
CA GLN A 268 -8.43 -16.02 15.79
C GLN A 268 -8.13 -16.05 17.28
N LYS A 269 -8.65 -15.07 18.02
CA LYS A 269 -8.64 -15.12 19.48
C LYS A 269 -9.36 -16.41 19.88
N VAL A 270 -8.68 -17.28 20.62
CA VAL A 270 -9.37 -18.33 21.38
C VAL A 270 -10.19 -17.57 22.41
N VAL A 271 -11.48 -17.38 22.13
CA VAL A 271 -12.45 -16.75 23.04
C VAL A 271 -12.63 -17.62 24.27
#